data_AF-A0AB74GX14-F1
#
_entry.id   AF-A0AB74GX14-F1
#
_cell.length_a   1.000
_cell.length_b   1.000
_cell.length_c   1.000
_cell.angle_alpha   90.00
_cell.angle_beta   90.00
_cell.angle_gamma   90.00
#
_symmetry.space_group_name_H-M   'P 1'
#
loop_
_entity.id
_entity.type
_entity.pdbx_description
1 polymer ?
#
loop_
_entity_poly.entity_id
_entity_poly.type
_entity_poly.pdbx_seq_one_letter_code
_entity_poly.pdbx_strand_id
1 'polypeptide(L)'
;MLVSVAGEYAAGVAKEGLLANKSVMLFSDNVPLEQEVELKTLAREKGLIVMGPDCGTAMIAGSPLAFANVLPQGGIGVIGASGTGIQEITSQVALHQQGISHAIGLGGRDLSAEVGGISALTALEMLAADSATQVIAFVSKPPSPQVRARIIAAMQKQNKPVVALFLGSRAEQRREGNVWLANSLADAAQLAVLLMRVAQQRQSQPQVAGKGIYGLYAGGTLAAEAAMLLSAHLGVPVSDSHADGVMLEAGGHRIVDLGDDSYTLGRPHPMIDPTTRSIEIEKLAAMPEVGVLLLDVVLGYGACADPAGGGVEAIEQVRRKRVAPLVVIATMTGTDADPQGRSEQIAILGNAGVAVVETLEEATLLAVSLTQHQPQSESTAHNPLLDGVQVINAGLRSFALDLQSSGTPVVHYQWAPVAGGNARLASLLKQLH
;
A
#
# COMPACT_ATOMS: atom_id res chain seq x y z
N MET A 1 16.13 -13.72 17.03
CA MET A 1 16.01 -14.02 18.48
C MET A 1 14.84 -13.23 19.03
N LEU A 2 13.89 -13.90 19.68
CA LEU A 2 12.75 -13.25 20.35
C LEU A 2 13.04 -13.22 21.86
N VAL A 3 13.08 -12.02 22.44
CA VAL A 3 13.46 -11.79 23.84
C VAL A 3 12.27 -11.19 24.60
N SER A 4 11.87 -11.89 25.65
CA SER A 4 10.75 -11.55 26.55
C SER A 4 11.11 -11.80 28.02
N VAL A 5 12.39 -11.66 28.37
CA VAL A 5 12.88 -11.74 29.75
C VAL A 5 12.59 -10.44 30.51
N ALA A 6 12.85 -10.40 31.82
CA ALA A 6 12.70 -9.16 32.59
C ALA A 6 13.58 -8.03 32.02
N GLY A 7 13.03 -6.81 31.99
CA GLY A 7 13.63 -5.66 31.30
C GLY A 7 15.08 -5.36 31.67
N GLU A 8 15.40 -5.52 32.96
CA GLU A 8 16.75 -5.30 33.51
C GLU A 8 17.84 -6.20 32.88
N TYR A 9 17.47 -7.31 32.26
CA TYR A 9 18.40 -8.22 31.57
C TYR A 9 18.23 -8.26 30.05
N ALA A 10 17.13 -7.71 29.53
CA ALA A 10 16.73 -7.88 28.15
C ALA A 10 17.78 -7.34 27.17
N ALA A 11 18.41 -6.20 27.47
CA ALA A 11 19.46 -5.63 26.63
C ALA A 11 20.71 -6.53 26.54
N GLY A 12 21.09 -7.19 27.63
CA GLY A 12 22.22 -8.12 27.64
C GLY A 12 21.95 -9.32 26.72
N VAL A 13 20.78 -9.94 26.87
CA VAL A 13 20.34 -11.07 26.04
C VAL A 13 20.19 -10.65 24.56
N ALA A 14 19.70 -9.45 24.30
CA ALA A 14 19.63 -8.89 22.95
C ALA A 14 21.01 -8.79 22.30
N LYS A 15 21.98 -8.25 23.05
CA LYS A 15 23.35 -8.04 22.59
C LYS A 15 24.04 -9.36 22.27
N GLU A 16 23.83 -10.40 23.08
CA GLU A 16 24.30 -11.77 22.77
C GLU A 16 23.77 -12.26 21.41
N GLY A 17 22.48 -12.07 21.14
CA GLY A 17 21.87 -12.39 19.84
C GLY A 17 22.51 -11.65 18.67
N LEU A 18 22.75 -10.34 18.82
CA LEU A 18 23.39 -9.52 17.80
C LEU A 18 24.86 -9.92 17.55
N LEU A 19 25.61 -10.23 18.61
CA LEU A 19 26.98 -10.71 18.50
C LEU A 19 27.05 -12.08 17.81
N ALA A 20 26.01 -12.91 17.95
CA ALA A 20 25.81 -14.15 17.20
C ALA A 20 25.21 -13.94 15.79
N ASN A 21 25.20 -12.71 15.28
CA ASN A 21 24.66 -12.29 13.99
C ASN A 21 23.18 -12.68 13.78
N LYS A 22 22.34 -12.46 14.79
CA LYS A 22 20.89 -12.67 14.71
C LYS A 22 20.15 -11.35 14.86
N SER A 23 19.17 -11.10 13.98
CA SER A 23 18.17 -10.05 14.21
C SER A 23 17.39 -10.33 15.50
N VAL A 24 16.99 -9.27 16.19
CA VAL A 24 16.37 -9.36 17.51
C VAL A 24 14.99 -8.73 17.49
N MET A 25 14.01 -9.43 18.08
CA MET A 25 12.77 -8.80 18.54
C MET A 25 12.80 -8.76 20.06
N LEU A 26 12.68 -7.57 20.61
CA LEU A 26 12.69 -7.27 22.02
C LEU A 26 11.26 -6.90 22.44
N PHE A 27 10.53 -7.93 22.88
CA PHE A 27 9.21 -7.76 23.47
C PHE A 27 9.30 -7.09 24.84
N SER A 28 10.37 -7.40 25.59
CA SER A 28 10.61 -6.83 26.91
C SER A 28 10.55 -5.30 26.92
N ASP A 29 9.82 -4.77 27.89
CA ASP A 29 9.79 -3.36 28.25
C ASP A 29 10.84 -3.06 29.35
N ASN A 30 10.93 -1.81 29.81
CA ASN A 30 11.83 -1.34 30.88
C ASN A 30 13.32 -1.48 30.55
N VAL A 31 13.67 -1.30 29.28
CA VAL A 31 15.07 -1.19 28.82
C VAL A 31 15.45 0.29 28.73
N PRO A 32 16.57 0.73 29.35
CA PRO A 32 17.08 2.08 29.24
C PRO A 32 17.24 2.56 27.79
N LEU A 33 17.03 3.85 27.55
CA LEU A 33 17.04 4.42 26.21
C LEU A 33 18.44 4.34 25.57
N GLU A 34 19.49 4.53 26.35
CA GLU A 34 20.88 4.43 25.90
C GLU A 34 21.19 3.03 25.36
N GLN A 35 20.66 2.00 26.03
CA GLN A 35 20.81 0.61 25.60
C GLN A 35 20.00 0.29 24.33
N GLU A 36 18.80 0.87 24.18
CA GLU A 36 18.04 0.77 22.92
C GLU A 36 18.85 1.34 21.75
N VAL A 37 19.41 2.54 21.91
CA VAL A 37 20.23 3.20 20.88
C VAL A 37 21.47 2.36 20.56
N GLU A 38 22.17 1.84 21.57
CA GLU A 38 23.33 0.97 21.40
C GLU A 38 22.98 -0.27 20.58
N LEU A 39 21.90 -0.98 20.93
CA LEU A 39 21.47 -2.21 20.27
C LEU A 39 21.07 -1.95 18.81
N LYS A 40 20.27 -0.92 18.55
CA LYS A 40 19.82 -0.57 17.20
C LYS A 40 20.97 -0.13 16.30
N THR A 41 21.92 0.62 16.85
CA THR A 41 23.14 1.04 16.13
C THR A 41 23.99 -0.18 15.77
N LEU A 42 24.28 -1.04 16.75
CA LEU A 42 25.04 -2.28 16.53
C LEU A 42 24.37 -3.19 15.49
N ALA A 43 23.04 -3.31 15.53
CA ALA A 43 22.30 -4.09 14.56
C ALA A 43 22.47 -3.54 13.14
N ARG A 44 22.32 -2.22 12.98
CA ARG A 44 22.48 -1.56 11.67
C ARG A 44 23.90 -1.74 11.11
N GLU A 45 24.93 -1.59 11.94
CA GLU A 45 26.34 -1.82 11.54
C GLU A 45 26.57 -3.27 11.06
N LYS A 46 25.81 -4.22 11.59
CA LYS A 46 25.86 -5.65 11.21
C LYS A 46 24.92 -6.04 10.07
N GLY A 47 24.14 -5.10 9.52
CA GLY A 47 23.09 -5.42 8.53
C GLY A 47 21.93 -6.24 9.12
N LEU A 48 21.69 -6.11 10.42
CA LEU A 48 20.61 -6.76 11.17
C LEU A 48 19.54 -5.73 11.57
N ILE A 49 18.42 -6.21 12.11
CA ILE A 49 17.38 -5.36 12.69
C ILE A 49 17.14 -5.70 14.16
N VAL A 50 16.89 -4.65 14.96
CA VAL A 50 16.34 -4.75 16.31
C VAL A 50 14.94 -4.16 16.31
N MET A 51 13.94 -5.00 16.58
CA MET A 51 12.53 -4.64 16.72
C MET A 51 12.23 -4.50 18.21
N GLY A 52 12.13 -3.29 18.75
CA GLY A 52 11.99 -3.05 20.20
C GLY A 52 13.13 -2.23 20.78
N PRO A 53 13.18 -1.99 22.10
CA PRO A 53 12.33 -2.50 23.18
C PRO A 53 10.84 -2.17 23.08
N ASP A 54 10.03 -2.85 23.90
CA ASP A 54 8.57 -2.71 23.91
C ASP A 54 7.96 -2.91 22.51
N CYS A 55 8.41 -3.96 21.82
CA CYS A 55 7.84 -4.38 20.55
C CYS A 55 6.83 -5.51 20.77
N GLY A 56 5.55 -5.14 20.86
CA GLY A 56 4.47 -6.09 21.13
C GLY A 56 4.08 -7.00 19.95
N THR A 57 4.33 -6.58 18.71
CA THR A 57 3.74 -7.20 17.52
C THR A 57 4.72 -7.20 16.35
N ALA A 58 4.95 -8.37 15.75
CA ALA A 58 5.52 -8.50 14.41
C ALA A 58 5.03 -9.79 13.73
N MET A 59 4.97 -9.78 12.40
CA MET A 59 4.62 -10.92 11.55
C MET A 59 5.58 -10.93 10.36
N ILE A 60 6.59 -11.81 10.37
CA ILE A 60 7.62 -11.82 9.32
C ILE A 60 7.63 -13.19 8.66
N ALA A 61 7.58 -13.22 7.33
CA ALA A 61 7.43 -14.44 6.53
C ALA A 61 6.33 -15.39 7.09
N GLY A 62 5.17 -14.82 7.42
CA GLY A 62 4.03 -15.54 8.02
C GLY A 62 4.23 -16.00 9.48
N SER A 63 5.39 -15.76 10.09
CA SER A 63 5.68 -16.21 11.47
C SER A 63 5.12 -15.23 12.51
N PRO A 64 4.31 -15.69 13.49
CA PRO A 64 3.73 -14.84 14.52
C PRO A 64 4.75 -14.57 15.64
N LEU A 65 5.20 -13.32 15.76
CA LEU A 65 6.15 -12.91 16.80
C LEU A 65 5.42 -12.08 17.86
N ALA A 66 5.30 -12.63 19.07
CA ALA A 66 4.51 -12.09 20.19
C ALA A 66 3.01 -11.94 19.85
N PHE A 67 2.40 -10.77 20.03
CA PHE A 67 0.98 -10.55 19.74
C PHE A 67 0.77 -10.36 18.23
N ALA A 68 0.39 -11.43 17.53
CA ALA A 68 0.22 -11.46 16.07
C ALA A 68 -1.12 -12.09 15.66
N ASN A 69 -1.54 -11.82 14.42
CA ASN A 69 -2.77 -12.33 13.84
C ASN A 69 -2.45 -13.24 12.63
N VAL A 70 -3.31 -14.23 12.37
CA VAL A 70 -3.26 -15.00 11.12
C VAL A 70 -3.91 -14.15 10.04
N LEU A 71 -3.15 -13.84 8.98
CA LEU A 71 -3.55 -12.91 7.93
C LEU A 71 -3.40 -13.56 6.56
N PRO A 72 -4.23 -13.17 5.56
CA PRO A 72 -4.00 -13.55 4.18
C PRO A 72 -2.65 -13.06 3.68
N GLN A 73 -1.99 -13.86 2.84
CA GLN A 73 -0.80 -13.42 2.12
C GLN A 73 -1.18 -12.35 1.08
N GLY A 74 -0.41 -11.28 0.99
CA GLY A 74 -0.60 -10.24 -0.02
C GLY A 74 0.62 -9.34 -0.17
N GLY A 75 0.44 -8.23 -0.90
CA GLY A 75 1.54 -7.32 -1.28
C GLY A 75 1.71 -6.10 -0.39
N ILE A 76 0.97 -5.98 0.72
CA ILE A 76 1.05 -4.82 1.62
C ILE A 76 2.05 -5.13 2.75
N GLY A 77 3.16 -4.42 2.77
CA GLY A 77 4.14 -4.49 3.87
C GLY A 77 3.83 -3.44 4.94
N VAL A 78 3.72 -3.85 6.20
CA VAL A 78 3.38 -2.96 7.32
C VAL A 78 4.61 -2.72 8.19
N ILE A 79 4.83 -1.47 8.59
CA ILE A 79 5.86 -1.05 9.55
C ILE A 79 5.17 -0.29 10.68
N GLY A 80 5.54 -0.52 11.93
CA GLY A 80 4.99 0.32 12.98
C GLY A 80 5.72 0.36 14.32
N ALA A 81 5.65 1.52 14.95
CA ALA A 81 6.02 1.74 16.34
C ALA A 81 4.76 1.77 17.24
N SER A 82 3.86 0.80 17.01
CA SER A 82 2.60 0.64 17.74
C SER A 82 2.11 -0.80 17.60
N GLY A 83 1.98 -1.55 18.71
CA GLY A 83 1.53 -2.94 18.69
C GLY A 83 0.12 -3.10 18.10
N THR A 84 -0.89 -2.62 18.81
CA THR A 84 -2.29 -2.68 18.35
C THR A 84 -2.55 -1.82 17.11
N GLY A 85 -1.73 -0.78 16.87
CA GLY A 85 -1.81 -0.01 15.62
C GLY A 85 -1.46 -0.87 14.39
N ILE A 86 -0.45 -1.73 14.50
CA ILE A 86 -0.14 -2.72 13.46
C ILE A 86 -1.30 -3.71 13.32
N GLN A 87 -1.73 -4.33 14.42
CA GLN A 87 -2.80 -5.35 14.39
C GLN A 87 -4.10 -4.82 13.79
N GLU A 88 -4.48 -3.58 14.11
CA GLU A 88 -5.70 -2.98 13.58
C GLU A 88 -5.59 -2.71 12.08
N ILE A 89 -4.47 -2.14 11.61
CA ILE A 89 -4.27 -1.91 10.17
C ILE A 89 -4.31 -3.24 9.41
N THR A 90 -3.61 -4.26 9.88
CA THR A 90 -3.58 -5.56 9.20
C THR A 90 -4.93 -6.27 9.24
N SER A 91 -5.68 -6.14 10.34
CA SER A 91 -7.06 -6.62 10.45
C SER A 91 -7.98 -5.94 9.44
N GLN A 92 -7.92 -4.61 9.32
CA GLN A 92 -8.71 -3.84 8.35
C GLN A 92 -8.35 -4.20 6.90
N VAL A 93 -7.06 -4.38 6.60
CA VAL A 93 -6.60 -4.88 5.28
C VAL A 93 -7.24 -6.23 4.94
N ALA A 94 -7.28 -7.16 5.89
CA ALA A 94 -7.90 -8.46 5.71
C ALA A 94 -9.44 -8.36 5.54
N LEU A 95 -10.11 -7.47 6.28
CA LEU A 95 -11.55 -7.20 6.13
C LEU A 95 -11.90 -6.70 4.72
N HIS A 96 -10.99 -5.94 4.11
CA HIS A 96 -11.10 -5.47 2.73
C HIS A 96 -10.57 -6.48 1.69
N GLN A 97 -10.45 -7.77 2.06
CA GLN A 97 -10.07 -8.89 1.19
C GLN A 97 -8.69 -8.73 0.53
N GLN A 98 -7.78 -8.05 1.21
CA GLN A 98 -6.37 -8.00 0.84
C GLN A 98 -5.52 -8.71 1.89
N GLY A 99 -4.23 -8.87 1.60
CA GLY A 99 -3.28 -9.53 2.48
C GLY A 99 -2.02 -8.70 2.69
N ILE A 100 -1.18 -9.15 3.62
CA ILE A 100 0.11 -8.53 3.90
C ILE A 100 1.27 -9.41 3.43
N SER A 101 2.41 -8.78 3.13
CA SER A 101 3.68 -9.49 2.96
C SER A 101 4.28 -9.76 4.33
N HIS A 102 4.49 -8.69 5.10
CA HIS A 102 5.10 -8.69 6.43
C HIS A 102 4.52 -7.55 7.28
N ALA A 103 4.66 -7.64 8.59
CA ALA A 103 4.43 -6.57 9.54
C ALA A 103 5.62 -6.46 10.52
N ILE A 104 6.38 -5.37 10.44
CA ILE A 104 7.62 -5.16 11.20
C ILE A 104 7.36 -4.16 12.32
N GLY A 105 7.34 -4.64 13.56
CA GLY A 105 7.30 -3.79 14.75
C GLY A 105 8.66 -3.15 15.05
N LEU A 106 8.69 -1.91 15.54
CA LEU A 106 9.92 -1.14 15.73
C LEU A 106 10.31 -0.93 17.20
N GLY A 107 9.36 -1.10 18.11
CA GLY A 107 9.42 -0.60 19.48
C GLY A 107 8.82 0.81 19.61
N GLY A 108 8.08 1.06 20.69
CA GLY A 108 7.26 2.27 20.85
C GLY A 108 8.03 3.59 20.85
N ARG A 109 9.35 3.56 21.13
CA ARG A 109 10.23 4.73 21.21
C ARG A 109 11.10 4.95 19.98
N ASP A 110 11.02 4.10 18.95
CA ASP A 110 11.93 4.18 17.80
C ASP A 110 11.91 5.56 17.11
N LEU A 111 10.73 6.19 17.10
CA LEU A 111 10.49 7.48 16.45
C LEU A 111 10.72 8.69 17.38
N SER A 112 11.27 8.46 18.58
CA SER A 112 11.69 9.54 19.47
C SER A 112 12.91 10.28 18.91
N ALA A 113 13.16 11.49 19.40
CA ALA A 113 14.30 12.28 18.95
C ALA A 113 15.64 11.61 19.29
N GLU A 114 15.70 10.93 20.43
CA GLU A 114 16.90 10.29 20.95
C GLU A 114 17.24 8.99 20.20
N VAL A 115 16.23 8.21 19.79
CA VAL A 115 16.45 6.98 18.99
C VAL A 115 16.61 7.30 17.50
N GLY A 116 15.88 8.30 16.99
CA GLY A 116 16.09 8.85 15.66
C GLY A 116 15.62 7.97 14.50
N GLY A 117 14.74 7.00 14.74
CA GLY A 117 14.10 6.15 13.72
C GLY A 117 15.04 5.11 13.11
N ILE A 118 16.01 4.59 13.86
CA ILE A 118 17.00 3.64 13.32
C ILE A 118 16.32 2.41 12.73
N SER A 119 15.42 1.76 13.48
CA SER A 119 14.75 0.55 13.00
C SER A 119 13.69 0.87 11.96
N ALA A 120 13.02 2.02 12.02
CA ALA A 120 12.12 2.49 10.97
C ALA A 120 12.81 2.58 9.61
N LEU A 121 14.02 3.16 9.57
CA LEU A 121 14.80 3.28 8.34
C LEU A 121 15.23 1.91 7.82
N THR A 122 15.72 1.03 8.69
CA THR A 122 16.09 -0.35 8.31
C THR A 122 14.88 -1.13 7.78
N ALA A 123 13.71 -1.03 8.43
CA ALA A 123 12.50 -1.69 7.98
C ALA A 123 12.00 -1.16 6.63
N LEU A 124 12.09 0.16 6.40
CA LEU A 124 11.78 0.77 5.10
C LEU A 124 12.70 0.23 4.00
N GLU A 125 14.01 0.17 4.25
CA GLU A 125 15.00 -0.39 3.32
C GLU A 125 14.69 -1.87 3.00
N MET A 126 14.38 -2.66 4.02
CA MET A 126 14.01 -4.08 3.88
C MET A 126 12.76 -4.26 2.99
N LEU A 127 11.67 -3.57 3.29
CA LEU A 127 10.42 -3.70 2.53
C LEU A 127 10.50 -3.04 1.16
N ALA A 128 11.34 -2.02 0.97
CA ALA A 128 11.59 -1.44 -0.34
C ALA A 128 12.34 -2.41 -1.27
N ALA A 129 13.29 -3.20 -0.74
CA ALA A 129 14.02 -4.22 -1.48
C ALA A 129 13.18 -5.49 -1.76
N ASP A 130 12.17 -5.77 -0.93
CA ASP A 130 11.36 -6.98 -1.05
C ASP A 130 10.39 -6.95 -2.24
N SER A 131 10.57 -7.84 -3.20
CA SER A 131 9.68 -7.95 -4.37
C SER A 131 8.24 -8.36 -4.04
N ALA A 132 8.00 -9.04 -2.91
CA ALA A 132 6.66 -9.41 -2.49
C ALA A 132 5.86 -8.20 -1.99
N THR A 133 6.54 -7.21 -1.42
CA THR A 133 5.94 -5.94 -0.99
C THR A 133 5.79 -4.97 -2.15
N GLN A 134 4.57 -4.56 -2.45
CA GLN A 134 4.23 -3.59 -3.51
C GLN A 134 3.76 -2.25 -2.94
N VAL A 135 3.13 -2.26 -1.76
CA VAL A 135 2.67 -1.07 -1.03
C VAL A 135 3.19 -1.16 0.40
N ILE A 136 3.65 -0.04 0.96
CA ILE A 136 4.09 0.02 2.36
C ILE A 136 3.07 0.81 3.17
N ALA A 137 2.62 0.29 4.31
CA ALA A 137 1.87 1.04 5.31
C ALA A 137 2.74 1.27 6.54
N PHE A 138 2.71 2.48 7.09
CA PHE A 138 3.52 2.89 8.24
C PHE A 138 2.64 3.49 9.33
N VAL A 139 2.78 3.02 10.57
CA VAL A 139 2.00 3.53 11.71
C VAL A 139 2.87 3.83 12.93
N SER A 140 2.74 5.04 13.48
CA SER A 140 3.33 5.39 14.77
C SER A 140 2.52 6.44 15.50
N LYS A 141 2.85 6.65 16.77
CA LYS A 141 2.54 7.92 17.46
C LYS A 141 3.26 9.09 16.75
N PRO A 142 2.91 10.36 17.00
CA PRO A 142 3.54 11.49 16.34
C PRO A 142 5.04 11.53 16.66
N PRO A 143 5.92 11.44 15.66
CA PRO A 143 7.35 11.64 15.85
C PRO A 143 7.66 13.10 16.20
N SER A 144 8.88 13.37 16.68
CA SER A 144 9.38 14.74 16.71
C SER A 144 9.45 15.32 15.28
N PRO A 145 9.35 16.65 15.08
CA PRO A 145 9.36 17.24 13.74
C PRO A 145 10.58 16.84 12.89
N GLN A 146 11.76 16.76 13.51
CA GLN A 146 13.00 16.36 12.84
C GLN A 146 12.97 14.89 12.40
N VAL A 147 12.48 14.00 13.26
CA VAL A 147 12.35 12.57 12.91
C VAL A 147 11.27 12.38 11.85
N ARG A 148 10.14 13.11 11.94
CA ARG A 148 9.10 13.11 10.90
C ARG A 148 9.68 13.42 9.52
N ALA A 149 10.40 14.54 9.42
CA ALA A 149 11.01 14.97 8.16
C ALA A 149 11.99 13.94 7.62
N ARG A 150 12.82 13.35 8.49
CA ARG A 150 13.77 12.29 8.13
C ARG A 150 13.07 11.05 7.58
N ILE A 151 12.01 10.59 8.25
CA ILE A 151 11.26 9.38 7.85
C ILE A 151 10.48 9.62 6.56
N ILE A 152 9.80 10.76 6.41
CA ILE A 152 9.10 11.10 5.16
C ILE A 152 10.11 11.18 4.00
N ALA A 153 11.26 11.84 4.19
CA ALA A 153 12.30 11.88 3.17
C ALA A 153 12.83 10.49 2.80
N ALA A 154 12.91 9.57 3.77
CA ALA A 154 13.28 8.17 3.50
C ALA A 154 12.19 7.41 2.74
N MET A 155 10.91 7.64 3.04
CA MET A 155 9.77 7.08 2.30
C MET A 155 9.72 7.59 0.85
N GLN A 156 10.02 8.89 0.65
CA GLN A 156 10.02 9.53 -0.66
C GLN A 156 11.12 9.05 -1.61
N LYS A 157 12.20 8.50 -1.06
CA LYS A 157 13.28 7.88 -1.85
C LYS A 157 12.91 6.49 -2.35
N GLN A 158 11.83 5.89 -1.86
CA GLN A 158 11.41 4.56 -2.28
C GLN A 158 10.56 4.63 -3.54
N ASN A 159 10.73 3.66 -4.44
CA ASN A 159 9.96 3.54 -5.67
C ASN A 159 8.57 2.89 -5.48
N LYS A 160 8.13 2.72 -4.22
CA LYS A 160 6.87 2.10 -3.85
C LYS A 160 5.92 3.13 -3.24
N PRO A 161 4.60 3.05 -3.47
CA PRO A 161 3.64 3.85 -2.73
C PRO A 161 3.72 3.53 -1.23
N VAL A 162 3.71 4.58 -0.40
CA VAL A 162 3.77 4.48 1.06
C VAL A 162 2.56 5.17 1.65
N VAL A 163 1.81 4.51 2.52
CA VAL A 163 0.78 5.12 3.36
C VAL A 163 1.37 5.36 4.74
N ALA A 164 1.38 6.59 5.21
CA ALA A 164 1.92 6.95 6.52
C ALA A 164 0.81 7.51 7.43
N LEU A 165 0.68 6.91 8.61
CA LEU A 165 -0.21 7.33 9.68
C LEU A 165 0.60 7.74 10.91
N PHE A 166 0.52 9.02 11.25
CA PHE A 166 1.05 9.58 12.51
C PHE A 166 -0.12 9.90 13.44
N LEU A 167 -0.45 8.95 14.32
CA LEU A 167 -1.65 8.97 15.18
C LEU A 167 -1.74 10.23 16.03
N GLY A 168 -2.83 10.99 15.94
CA GLY A 168 -3.01 12.23 16.70
C GLY A 168 -2.54 13.48 15.98
N SER A 169 -2.10 13.36 14.72
CA SER A 169 -1.97 14.49 13.79
C SER A 169 -3.00 14.39 12.68
N ARG A 170 -3.53 15.53 12.22
CA ARG A 170 -4.38 15.60 11.03
C ARG A 170 -3.55 16.16 9.89
N ALA A 171 -3.42 15.41 8.81
CA ALA A 171 -2.75 15.86 7.61
C ALA A 171 -3.68 16.80 6.81
N GLU A 172 -3.27 18.05 6.62
CA GLU A 172 -3.97 19.00 5.74
C GLU A 172 -3.76 18.62 4.28
N GLN A 173 -2.51 18.31 3.92
CA GLN A 173 -2.15 17.74 2.63
C GLN A 173 -2.13 16.21 2.73
N ARG A 174 -2.97 15.53 1.95
CA ARG A 174 -3.14 14.06 1.99
C ARG A 174 -2.07 13.29 1.21
N ARG A 175 -1.21 13.97 0.46
CA ARG A 175 -0.19 13.35 -0.39
C ARG A 175 1.04 14.22 -0.58
N GLU A 176 2.22 13.64 -0.40
CA GLU A 176 3.54 14.23 -0.62
C GLU A 176 4.39 13.27 -1.49
N GLY A 177 4.30 13.41 -2.83
CA GLY A 177 4.96 12.49 -3.76
C GLY A 177 4.30 11.10 -3.80
N ASN A 178 5.07 10.06 -3.49
CA ASN A 178 4.59 8.67 -3.31
C ASN A 178 4.05 8.39 -1.90
N VAL A 179 4.13 9.36 -0.97
CA VAL A 179 3.66 9.22 0.41
C VAL A 179 2.23 9.73 0.54
N TRP A 180 1.32 8.87 0.99
CA TRP A 180 -0.08 9.15 1.28
C TRP A 180 -0.26 9.28 2.78
N LEU A 181 -0.78 10.42 3.24
CA LEU A 181 -0.94 10.70 4.66
C LEU A 181 -2.36 10.37 5.13
N ALA A 182 -2.46 9.36 5.98
CA ALA A 182 -3.71 8.91 6.58
C ALA A 182 -4.00 9.65 7.89
N ASN A 183 -5.29 9.75 8.24
CA ASN A 183 -5.79 10.43 9.43
C ASN A 183 -6.34 9.46 10.49
N SER A 184 -6.51 8.18 10.16
CA SER A 184 -6.95 7.14 11.11
C SER A 184 -6.43 5.75 10.70
N LEU A 185 -6.58 4.75 11.57
CA LEU A 185 -6.17 3.37 11.29
C LEU A 185 -6.97 2.76 10.12
N ALA A 186 -8.30 2.94 10.12
CA ALA A 186 -9.16 2.47 9.03
C ALA A 186 -8.84 3.19 7.71
N ASP A 187 -8.61 4.50 7.77
CA ASP A 187 -8.22 5.30 6.61
C ASP A 187 -6.85 4.86 6.04
N ALA A 188 -5.87 4.56 6.91
CA ALA A 188 -4.58 4.03 6.48
C ALA A 188 -4.71 2.67 5.78
N ALA A 189 -5.56 1.78 6.32
CA ALA A 189 -5.83 0.49 5.70
C ALA A 189 -6.56 0.64 4.34
N GLN A 190 -7.56 1.51 4.26
CA GLN A 190 -8.30 1.78 3.02
C GLN A 190 -7.39 2.35 1.92
N LEU A 191 -6.53 3.31 2.24
CA LEU A 191 -5.53 3.84 1.31
C LEU A 191 -4.55 2.76 0.86
N ALA A 192 -4.08 1.90 1.78
CA ALA A 192 -3.16 0.82 1.43
C ALA A 192 -3.82 -0.20 0.50
N VAL A 193 -5.08 -0.54 0.74
CA VAL A 193 -5.89 -1.43 -0.11
C VAL A 193 -6.12 -0.82 -1.49
N LEU A 194 -6.50 0.46 -1.57
CA LEU A 194 -6.67 1.18 -2.83
C LEU A 194 -5.40 1.11 -3.68
N LEU A 195 -4.25 1.46 -3.08
CA LEU A 195 -2.96 1.44 -3.78
C LEU A 195 -2.54 0.03 -4.18
N MET A 196 -2.91 -0.98 -3.38
CA MET A 196 -2.63 -2.39 -3.67
C MET A 196 -3.44 -2.89 -4.87
N ARG A 197 -4.73 -2.52 -4.95
CA ARG A 197 -5.59 -2.83 -6.10
C ARG A 197 -5.08 -2.19 -7.39
N VAL A 198 -4.66 -0.92 -7.31
CA VAL A 198 -4.01 -0.22 -8.44
C VAL A 198 -2.74 -0.94 -8.86
N ALA A 199 -1.88 -1.37 -7.92
CA ALA A 199 -0.66 -2.11 -8.23
C ALA A 199 -0.94 -3.46 -8.91
N GLN A 200 -1.95 -4.21 -8.43
CA GLN A 200 -2.39 -5.47 -9.02
C GLN A 200 -2.92 -5.27 -10.45
N GLN A 201 -3.82 -4.31 -10.64
CA GLN A 201 -4.38 -4.00 -11.96
C GLN A 201 -3.26 -3.61 -12.92
N ARG A 202 -2.35 -2.73 -12.51
CA ARG A 202 -1.22 -2.30 -13.35
C ARG A 202 -0.39 -3.47 -13.88
N GLN A 203 -0.15 -4.51 -13.07
CA GLN A 203 0.64 -5.67 -13.47
C GLN A 203 -0.03 -6.51 -14.57
N SER A 204 -1.37 -6.53 -14.59
CA SER A 204 -2.15 -7.22 -15.63
C SER A 204 -2.35 -6.43 -16.92
N GLN A 205 -1.96 -5.15 -16.95
CA GLN A 205 -2.23 -4.25 -18.09
C GLN A 205 -0.95 -3.96 -18.88
N PRO A 206 -1.06 -3.73 -20.21
CA PRO A 206 0.09 -3.30 -21.01
C PRO A 206 0.58 -1.93 -20.53
N GLN A 207 1.90 -1.77 -20.47
CA GLN A 207 2.50 -0.49 -20.11
C GLN A 207 2.35 0.50 -21.26
N VAL A 208 1.87 1.71 -20.96
CA VAL A 208 1.61 2.79 -21.93
C VAL A 208 2.32 4.07 -21.50
N ALA A 209 3.56 3.93 -21.04
CA ALA A 209 4.35 5.04 -20.53
C ALA A 209 4.52 6.16 -21.57
N GLY A 210 4.37 7.42 -21.12
CA GLY A 210 4.45 8.62 -21.96
C GLY A 210 3.24 8.86 -22.86
N LYS A 211 2.17 8.08 -22.74
CA LYS A 211 0.93 8.23 -23.52
C LYS A 211 -0.12 9.07 -22.77
N GLY A 212 -1.05 9.65 -23.52
CA GLY A 212 -2.18 10.42 -23.00
C GLY A 212 -3.27 9.57 -22.34
N ILE A 213 -4.08 10.21 -21.49
CA ILE A 213 -5.25 9.61 -20.81
C ILE A 213 -6.48 10.34 -21.34
N TYR A 214 -7.39 9.62 -21.96
CA TYR A 214 -8.65 10.17 -22.47
C TYR A 214 -9.82 9.59 -21.70
N GLY A 215 -10.73 10.42 -21.21
CA GLY A 215 -11.97 10.01 -20.56
C GLY A 215 -13.17 10.42 -21.38
N LEU A 216 -14.05 9.45 -21.68
CA LEU A 216 -15.27 9.65 -22.44
C LEU A 216 -16.45 9.26 -21.55
N TYR A 217 -16.96 10.25 -20.82
CA TYR A 217 -17.97 10.04 -19.80
C TYR A 217 -19.38 10.33 -20.34
N ALA A 218 -20.36 9.52 -19.96
CA ALA A 218 -21.77 9.74 -20.26
C ALA A 218 -22.49 10.53 -19.15
N GLY A 219 -22.01 10.46 -17.90
CA GLY A 219 -22.51 11.23 -16.77
C GLY A 219 -21.62 12.43 -16.43
N GLY A 220 -22.14 13.65 -16.58
CA GLY A 220 -21.35 14.87 -16.39
C GLY A 220 -20.73 15.04 -15.00
N THR A 221 -21.43 14.66 -13.92
CA THR A 221 -20.83 14.71 -12.57
C THR A 221 -19.65 13.75 -12.42
N LEU A 222 -19.73 12.55 -13.01
CA LEU A 222 -18.65 11.58 -12.99
C LEU A 222 -17.46 12.07 -13.82
N ALA A 223 -17.72 12.73 -14.94
CA ALA A 223 -16.71 13.39 -15.76
C ALA A 223 -15.97 14.49 -14.98
N ALA A 224 -16.72 15.34 -14.27
CA ALA A 224 -16.17 16.42 -13.47
C ALA A 224 -15.32 15.90 -12.29
N GLU A 225 -15.79 14.90 -11.55
CA GLU A 225 -15.02 14.31 -10.46
C GLU A 225 -13.75 13.60 -10.97
N ALA A 226 -13.85 12.84 -12.06
CA ALA A 226 -12.69 12.22 -12.70
C ALA A 226 -11.65 13.26 -13.16
N ALA A 227 -12.11 14.38 -13.73
CA ALA A 227 -11.24 15.50 -14.11
C ALA A 227 -10.55 16.12 -12.88
N MET A 228 -11.28 16.34 -11.78
CA MET A 228 -10.71 16.86 -10.53
C MET A 228 -9.65 15.92 -9.94
N LEU A 229 -9.93 14.62 -9.87
CA LEU A 229 -9.01 13.61 -9.35
C LEU A 229 -7.76 13.49 -10.23
N LEU A 230 -7.94 13.43 -11.55
CA LEU A 230 -6.85 13.34 -12.51
C LEU A 230 -5.94 14.59 -12.46
N SER A 231 -6.56 15.78 -12.40
CA SER A 231 -5.88 17.06 -12.17
C SER A 231 -5.00 17.01 -10.91
N ALA A 232 -5.56 16.58 -9.78
CA ALA A 232 -4.85 16.48 -8.52
C ALA A 232 -3.68 15.48 -8.56
N HIS A 233 -3.82 14.37 -9.29
CA HIS A 233 -2.76 13.36 -9.42
C HIS A 233 -1.61 13.79 -10.34
N LEU A 234 -1.90 14.57 -11.38
CA LEU A 234 -0.92 15.02 -12.38
C LEU A 234 -0.33 16.40 -12.04
N GLY A 235 -0.94 17.16 -11.13
CA GLY A 235 -0.55 18.53 -10.84
C GLY A 235 -0.82 19.49 -12.01
N VAL A 236 -1.86 19.21 -12.80
CA VAL A 236 -2.29 20.04 -13.94
C VAL A 236 -3.59 20.77 -13.58
N PRO A 237 -3.83 21.98 -14.08
CA PRO A 237 -5.09 22.67 -13.82
C PRO A 237 -6.27 21.94 -14.48
N VAL A 238 -7.45 22.02 -13.85
CA VAL A 238 -8.71 21.74 -14.55
C VAL A 238 -8.99 22.87 -15.54
N SER A 239 -9.79 22.61 -16.58
CA SER A 239 -10.13 23.64 -17.57
C SER A 239 -10.95 24.77 -16.91
N ASP A 240 -10.54 26.03 -17.11
CA ASP A 240 -11.25 27.21 -16.59
C ASP A 240 -12.63 27.41 -17.22
N SER A 241 -12.84 26.81 -18.40
CA SER A 241 -14.12 26.73 -19.09
C SER A 241 -14.43 25.30 -19.51
N HIS A 242 -15.67 24.86 -19.25
CA HIS A 242 -16.20 23.57 -19.69
C HIS A 242 -16.84 23.67 -21.07
N ALA A 243 -16.24 24.45 -21.97
CA ALA A 243 -16.76 24.62 -23.33
C ALA A 243 -16.73 23.25 -24.06
N ASP A 244 -17.80 22.97 -24.80
CA ASP A 244 -17.96 21.75 -25.60
C ASP A 244 -17.70 20.46 -24.79
N GLY A 245 -18.21 20.40 -23.55
CA GLY A 245 -18.11 19.24 -22.67
C GLY A 245 -16.70 18.90 -22.16
N VAL A 246 -15.67 19.73 -22.41
CA VAL A 246 -14.30 19.42 -21.99
C VAL A 246 -14.09 19.76 -20.51
N MET A 247 -13.92 18.74 -19.68
CA MET A 247 -13.74 18.87 -18.23
C MET A 247 -12.26 19.04 -17.83
N LEU A 248 -11.35 18.49 -18.63
CA LEU A 248 -9.90 18.63 -18.49
C LEU A 248 -9.25 18.51 -19.86
N GLU A 249 -8.31 19.40 -20.18
CA GLU A 249 -7.41 19.26 -21.33
C GLU A 249 -6.03 19.84 -20.99
N ALA A 250 -5.09 18.97 -20.62
CA ALA A 250 -3.76 19.38 -20.19
C ALA A 250 -2.74 18.25 -20.39
N GLY A 251 -1.54 18.59 -20.88
CA GLY A 251 -0.41 17.65 -20.96
C GLY A 251 -0.67 16.43 -21.86
N GLY A 252 -1.57 16.52 -22.84
CA GLY A 252 -1.98 15.39 -23.67
C GLY A 252 -3.03 14.48 -23.02
N HIS A 253 -3.54 14.84 -21.85
CA HIS A 253 -4.68 14.19 -21.19
C HIS A 253 -5.95 14.99 -21.45
N ARG A 254 -7.08 14.29 -21.57
CA ARG A 254 -8.38 14.91 -21.84
C ARG A 254 -9.51 14.17 -21.13
N ILE A 255 -10.45 14.87 -20.51
CA ILE A 255 -11.70 14.30 -19.98
C ILE A 255 -12.86 15.06 -20.61
N VAL A 256 -13.82 14.32 -21.15
CA VAL A 256 -14.98 14.86 -21.87
C VAL A 256 -16.27 14.31 -21.25
N ASP A 257 -17.21 15.22 -20.99
CA ASP A 257 -18.62 14.92 -20.76
C ASP A 257 -19.36 14.90 -22.10
N LEU A 258 -19.77 13.71 -22.52
CA LEU A 258 -20.51 13.51 -23.76
C LEU A 258 -22.00 13.86 -23.62
N GLY A 259 -22.48 14.10 -22.39
CA GLY A 259 -23.84 14.55 -22.12
C GLY A 259 -24.07 16.02 -22.49
N ASP A 260 -23.01 16.79 -22.70
CA ASP A 260 -23.06 18.20 -23.08
C ASP A 260 -23.80 18.42 -24.42
N ASP A 261 -24.44 19.59 -24.55
CA ASP A 261 -25.24 19.98 -25.72
C ASP A 261 -24.45 19.88 -27.04
N SER A 262 -23.13 20.11 -26.99
CA SER A 262 -22.23 20.01 -28.15
C SER A 262 -22.18 18.60 -28.76
N TYR A 263 -22.36 17.55 -27.96
CA TYR A 263 -22.35 16.15 -28.41
C TYR A 263 -23.75 15.56 -28.62
N THR A 264 -24.78 16.21 -28.09
CA THR A 264 -26.18 15.74 -28.13
C THR A 264 -27.06 16.48 -29.14
N LEU A 265 -26.54 17.50 -29.84
CA LEU A 265 -27.30 18.20 -30.87
C LEU A 265 -27.76 17.24 -31.98
N GLY A 266 -29.08 17.00 -32.03
CA GLY A 266 -29.72 16.09 -33.00
C GLY A 266 -29.53 14.60 -32.71
N ARG A 267 -29.09 14.23 -31.49
CA ARG A 267 -28.87 12.85 -31.06
C ARG A 267 -29.44 12.62 -29.65
N PRO A 268 -29.84 11.40 -29.27
CA PRO A 268 -30.21 11.10 -27.89
C PRO A 268 -29.01 11.25 -26.95
N HIS A 269 -29.30 11.43 -25.65
CA HIS A 269 -28.27 11.51 -24.61
C HIS A 269 -27.44 10.20 -24.53
N PRO A 270 -26.12 10.23 -24.31
CA PRO A 270 -25.25 9.04 -24.34
C PRO A 270 -25.59 7.95 -23.32
N MET A 271 -26.23 8.32 -22.21
CA MET A 271 -26.72 7.34 -21.23
C MET A 271 -27.88 6.48 -21.77
N ILE A 272 -28.63 6.99 -22.74
CA ILE A 272 -29.81 6.32 -23.34
C ILE A 272 -29.38 5.58 -24.61
N ASP A 273 -28.59 6.25 -25.45
CA ASP A 273 -28.09 5.73 -26.72
C ASP A 273 -26.55 5.79 -26.75
N PRO A 274 -25.85 4.64 -26.80
CA PRO A 274 -24.40 4.61 -26.74
C PRO A 274 -23.72 5.11 -28.03
N THR A 275 -24.46 5.37 -29.11
CA THR A 275 -23.92 5.68 -30.44
C THR A 275 -22.93 6.84 -30.43
N THR A 276 -23.24 7.94 -29.75
CA THR A 276 -22.32 9.09 -29.65
C THR A 276 -21.00 8.69 -29.01
N ARG A 277 -21.05 7.93 -27.91
CA ARG A 277 -19.85 7.43 -27.22
C ARG A 277 -19.06 6.46 -28.11
N SER A 278 -19.73 5.56 -28.82
CA SER A 278 -19.07 4.63 -29.74
C SER A 278 -18.31 5.37 -30.85
N ILE A 279 -18.91 6.42 -31.43
CA ILE A 279 -18.25 7.27 -32.43
C ILE A 279 -16.98 7.92 -31.85
N GLU A 280 -17.05 8.47 -30.63
CA GLU A 280 -15.88 9.10 -30.00
C GLU A 280 -14.79 8.08 -29.63
N ILE A 281 -15.17 6.88 -29.18
CA ILE A 281 -14.23 5.77 -28.95
C ILE A 281 -13.52 5.40 -30.26
N GLU A 282 -14.26 5.25 -31.36
CA GLU A 282 -13.69 4.84 -32.65
C GLU A 282 -12.63 5.83 -33.19
N LYS A 283 -12.74 7.14 -32.87
CA LYS A 283 -11.72 8.13 -33.24
C LYS A 283 -10.35 7.81 -32.65
N LEU A 284 -10.29 7.11 -31.51
CA LEU A 284 -9.03 6.73 -30.85
C LEU A 284 -8.18 5.74 -31.68
N ALA A 285 -8.76 5.12 -32.71
CA ALA A 285 -8.02 4.33 -33.68
C ALA A 285 -6.93 5.14 -34.41
N ALA A 286 -7.18 6.44 -34.62
CA ALA A 286 -6.26 7.36 -35.28
C ALA A 286 -5.36 8.15 -34.31
N MET A 287 -5.41 7.85 -33.00
CA MET A 287 -4.74 8.61 -31.93
C MET A 287 -3.72 7.74 -31.16
N PRO A 288 -2.61 7.29 -31.79
CA PRO A 288 -1.63 6.39 -31.18
C PRO A 288 -0.91 6.96 -29.94
N GLU A 289 -1.01 8.27 -29.72
CA GLU A 289 -0.53 8.98 -28.53
C GLU A 289 -1.39 8.74 -27.29
N VAL A 290 -2.67 8.37 -27.44
CA VAL A 290 -3.56 8.05 -26.30
C VAL A 290 -3.34 6.61 -25.86
N GLY A 291 -2.94 6.38 -24.62
CA GLY A 291 -2.62 5.04 -24.10
C GLY A 291 -3.69 4.47 -23.18
N VAL A 292 -4.48 5.35 -22.55
CA VAL A 292 -5.54 4.97 -21.61
C VAL A 292 -6.86 5.63 -22.03
N LEU A 293 -7.93 4.84 -22.03
CA LEU A 293 -9.31 5.28 -22.14
C LEU A 293 -10.05 5.03 -20.80
N LEU A 294 -10.60 6.08 -20.20
CA LEU A 294 -11.49 6.03 -19.04
C LEU A 294 -12.95 6.09 -19.50
N LEU A 295 -13.79 5.23 -18.92
CA LEU A 295 -15.22 5.16 -19.17
C LEU A 295 -16.01 5.10 -17.85
N ASP A 296 -17.20 5.70 -17.84
CA ASP A 296 -18.27 5.35 -16.91
C ASP A 296 -19.31 4.49 -17.60
N VAL A 297 -19.93 3.59 -16.84
CA VAL A 297 -21.07 2.80 -17.30
C VAL A 297 -22.16 2.93 -16.26
N VAL A 298 -23.18 3.73 -16.61
CA VAL A 298 -24.31 4.03 -15.75
C VAL A 298 -25.50 3.14 -16.14
N LEU A 299 -26.01 2.40 -15.16
CA LEU A 299 -27.12 1.45 -15.30
C LEU A 299 -28.41 2.03 -14.72
N GLY A 300 -29.46 1.20 -14.72
CA GLY A 300 -30.77 1.51 -14.13
C GLY A 300 -31.80 1.93 -15.16
N TYR A 301 -32.98 2.29 -14.66
CA TYR A 301 -34.10 2.70 -15.52
C TYR A 301 -33.77 3.97 -16.32
N GLY A 302 -34.16 3.96 -17.59
CA GLY A 302 -33.92 5.08 -18.52
C GLY A 302 -32.54 5.05 -19.19
N ALA A 303 -31.60 4.24 -18.70
CA ALA A 303 -30.34 4.00 -19.39
C ALA A 303 -30.50 2.97 -20.53
N CYS A 304 -29.47 2.86 -21.37
CA CYS A 304 -29.36 1.83 -22.40
C CYS A 304 -29.57 0.42 -21.80
N ALA A 305 -30.18 -0.48 -22.58
CA ALA A 305 -30.43 -1.86 -22.14
C ALA A 305 -29.13 -2.68 -22.02
N ASP A 306 -28.11 -2.38 -22.82
CA ASP A 306 -26.79 -3.04 -22.76
C ASP A 306 -25.65 -2.03 -23.01
N PRO A 307 -25.34 -1.17 -22.03
CA PRO A 307 -24.32 -0.14 -22.20
C PRO A 307 -22.90 -0.70 -22.26
N ALA A 308 -22.61 -1.85 -21.63
CA ALA A 308 -21.32 -2.53 -21.74
C ALA A 308 -21.10 -3.10 -23.14
N GLY A 309 -22.08 -3.82 -23.69
CA GLY A 309 -21.95 -4.42 -25.03
C GLY A 309 -21.68 -3.38 -26.11
N GLY A 310 -22.43 -2.27 -26.12
CA GLY A 310 -22.21 -1.18 -27.06
C GLY A 310 -20.83 -0.51 -26.94
N GLY A 311 -20.29 -0.42 -25.72
CA GLY A 311 -18.92 0.05 -25.48
C GLY A 311 -17.85 -0.93 -25.98
N VAL A 312 -18.03 -2.22 -25.70
CA VAL A 312 -17.10 -3.29 -26.10
C VAL A 312 -16.96 -3.37 -27.62
N GLU A 313 -18.07 -3.27 -28.36
CA GLU A 313 -18.03 -3.30 -29.83
C GLU A 313 -17.11 -2.20 -30.39
N ALA A 314 -17.27 -0.95 -29.91
CA ALA A 314 -16.43 0.16 -30.33
C ALA A 314 -14.95 -0.02 -29.94
N ILE A 315 -14.69 -0.51 -28.73
CA ILE A 315 -13.32 -0.80 -28.24
C ILE A 315 -12.63 -1.85 -29.12
N GLU A 316 -13.33 -2.92 -29.49
CA GLU A 316 -12.80 -3.96 -30.36
C GLU A 316 -12.48 -3.42 -31.76
N GLN A 317 -13.33 -2.56 -32.32
CA GLN A 317 -13.06 -1.92 -33.60
C GLN A 317 -11.78 -1.09 -33.56
N VAL A 318 -11.56 -0.31 -32.49
CA VAL A 318 -10.33 0.45 -32.29
C VAL A 318 -9.12 -0.49 -32.23
N ARG A 319 -9.18 -1.54 -31.41
CA ARG A 319 -8.10 -2.51 -31.25
C ARG A 319 -7.76 -3.26 -32.55
N ARG A 320 -8.74 -3.51 -33.43
CA ARG A 320 -8.49 -4.10 -34.76
C ARG A 320 -7.81 -3.14 -35.73
N LYS A 321 -8.09 -1.84 -35.63
CA LYS A 321 -7.57 -0.80 -36.53
C LYS A 321 -6.21 -0.24 -36.07
N ARG A 322 -5.77 -0.54 -34.84
CA ARG A 322 -4.64 0.12 -34.17
C ARG A 322 -3.59 -0.89 -33.68
N VAL A 323 -2.32 -0.58 -33.91
CA VAL A 323 -1.17 -1.39 -33.42
C VAL A 323 -0.74 -0.98 -32.00
N ALA A 324 -0.73 0.32 -31.69
CA ALA A 324 -0.32 0.80 -30.38
C ALA A 324 -1.33 0.35 -29.30
N PRO A 325 -0.87 -0.08 -28.11
CA PRO A 325 -1.78 -0.52 -27.04
C PRO A 325 -2.73 0.61 -26.61
N LEU A 326 -3.93 0.22 -26.20
CA LEU A 326 -4.95 1.06 -25.57
C LEU A 326 -5.54 0.29 -24.38
N VAL A 327 -5.19 0.73 -23.17
CA VAL A 327 -5.80 0.23 -21.93
C VAL A 327 -7.15 0.91 -21.76
N VAL A 328 -8.19 0.13 -21.46
CA VAL A 328 -9.52 0.68 -21.17
C VAL A 328 -9.83 0.39 -19.71
N ILE A 329 -10.23 1.42 -18.97
CA ILE A 329 -10.61 1.34 -17.56
C ILE A 329 -12.04 1.85 -17.45
N ALA A 330 -12.89 1.09 -16.77
CA ALA A 330 -14.29 1.43 -16.58
C ALA A 330 -14.69 1.44 -15.11
N THR A 331 -15.59 2.36 -14.76
CA THR A 331 -16.31 2.36 -13.48
C THR A 331 -17.79 2.12 -13.71
N MET A 332 -18.44 1.41 -12.79
CA MET A 332 -19.85 1.04 -12.89
C MET A 332 -20.68 1.80 -11.85
N THR A 333 -21.72 2.48 -12.29
CA THR A 333 -22.73 3.13 -11.43
C THR A 333 -24.06 2.42 -11.60
N GLY A 334 -24.55 1.76 -10.55
CA GLY A 334 -25.74 0.91 -10.59
C GLY A 334 -25.58 -0.33 -9.72
N THR A 335 -26.58 -1.20 -9.74
CA THR A 335 -26.75 -2.36 -8.85
C THR A 335 -27.06 -3.64 -9.61
N ASP A 336 -26.92 -4.80 -8.97
CA ASP A 336 -27.32 -6.09 -9.57
C ASP A 336 -28.83 -6.21 -9.79
N ALA A 337 -29.64 -5.38 -9.11
CA ALA A 337 -31.09 -5.37 -9.26
C ALA A 337 -31.58 -4.49 -10.42
N ASP A 338 -30.69 -3.71 -11.04
CA ASP A 338 -31.05 -2.91 -12.22
C ASP A 338 -31.35 -3.82 -13.42
N PRO A 339 -32.19 -3.38 -14.37
CA PRO A 339 -32.61 -4.21 -15.52
C PRO A 339 -31.46 -4.81 -16.34
N GLN A 340 -30.30 -4.16 -16.35
CA GLN A 340 -29.10 -4.58 -17.07
C GLN A 340 -28.23 -5.59 -16.31
N GLY A 341 -28.41 -5.72 -14.98
CA GLY A 341 -27.59 -6.55 -14.09
C GLY A 341 -26.12 -6.08 -13.98
N ARG A 342 -25.74 -5.42 -12.87
CA ARG A 342 -24.36 -4.92 -12.66
C ARG A 342 -23.30 -6.00 -12.89
N SER A 343 -23.43 -7.17 -12.29
CA SER A 343 -22.45 -8.27 -12.40
C SER A 343 -22.32 -8.79 -13.84
N GLU A 344 -23.42 -8.83 -14.59
CA GLU A 344 -23.41 -9.24 -16.01
C GLU A 344 -22.67 -8.21 -16.87
N GLN A 345 -22.94 -6.92 -16.66
CA GLN A 345 -22.26 -5.82 -17.36
C GLN A 345 -20.76 -5.77 -17.02
N ILE A 346 -20.37 -6.02 -15.76
CA ILE A 346 -18.96 -6.18 -15.36
C ILE A 346 -18.31 -7.34 -16.11
N ALA A 347 -18.99 -8.48 -16.21
CA ALA A 347 -18.47 -9.66 -16.91
C ALA A 347 -18.26 -9.40 -18.41
N ILE A 348 -19.19 -8.68 -19.07
CA ILE A 348 -19.06 -8.27 -20.48
C ILE A 348 -17.79 -7.45 -20.69
N LEU A 349 -17.57 -6.41 -19.86
CA LEU A 349 -16.37 -5.57 -19.94
C LEU A 349 -15.09 -6.36 -19.63
N GLY A 350 -15.10 -7.18 -18.57
CA GLY A 350 -13.96 -7.98 -18.17
C GLY A 350 -13.53 -9.00 -19.23
N ASN A 351 -14.50 -9.68 -19.85
CA ASN A 351 -14.23 -10.62 -20.95
C ASN A 351 -13.61 -9.93 -22.18
N ALA A 352 -13.93 -8.65 -22.39
CA ALA A 352 -13.31 -7.81 -23.41
C ALA A 352 -11.94 -7.24 -22.98
N GLY A 353 -11.40 -7.61 -21.82
CA GLY A 353 -10.12 -7.09 -21.33
C GLY A 353 -10.18 -5.59 -20.97
N VAL A 354 -11.32 -5.11 -20.47
CA VAL A 354 -11.46 -3.80 -19.82
C VAL A 354 -11.16 -3.97 -18.33
N ALA A 355 -10.34 -3.08 -17.77
CA ALA A 355 -10.12 -3.03 -16.33
C ALA A 355 -11.32 -2.39 -15.64
N VAL A 356 -12.18 -3.20 -15.02
CA VAL A 356 -13.30 -2.68 -14.24
C VAL A 356 -12.87 -2.47 -12.79
N VAL A 357 -12.96 -1.23 -12.32
CA VAL A 357 -12.54 -0.82 -10.96
C VAL A 357 -13.71 -0.24 -10.18
N GLU A 358 -13.57 -0.16 -8.85
CA GLU A 358 -14.71 0.14 -7.97
C GLU A 358 -15.03 1.63 -7.88
N THR A 359 -14.01 2.51 -7.95
CA THR A 359 -14.17 3.96 -7.73
C THR A 359 -13.46 4.78 -8.81
N LEU A 360 -13.89 6.03 -8.96
CA LEU A 360 -13.21 6.98 -9.85
C LEU A 360 -11.77 7.25 -9.41
N GLU A 361 -11.51 7.31 -8.10
CA GLU A 361 -10.16 7.47 -7.56
C GLU A 361 -9.24 6.30 -7.96
N GLU A 362 -9.73 5.06 -7.88
CA GLU A 362 -8.98 3.89 -8.35
C GLU A 362 -8.72 3.97 -9.86
N ALA A 363 -9.72 4.37 -10.65
CA ALA A 363 -9.60 4.49 -12.11
C ALA A 363 -8.57 5.54 -12.52
N THR A 364 -8.61 6.73 -11.93
CA THR A 364 -7.67 7.81 -12.24
C THR A 364 -6.26 7.50 -11.74
N LEU A 365 -6.11 6.86 -10.59
CA LEU A 365 -4.81 6.40 -10.10
C LEU A 365 -4.21 5.33 -11.00
N LEU A 366 -5.01 4.34 -11.43
CA LEU A 366 -4.57 3.32 -12.36
C LEU A 366 -4.13 3.93 -13.69
N ALA A 367 -4.92 4.84 -14.25
CA ALA A 367 -4.60 5.56 -15.49
C ALA A 367 -3.27 6.32 -15.40
N VAL A 368 -3.09 7.12 -14.34
CA VAL A 368 -1.84 7.86 -14.10
C VAL A 368 -0.67 6.92 -13.90
N SER A 369 -0.87 5.83 -13.18
CA SER A 369 0.19 4.85 -12.99
C SER A 369 0.67 4.31 -14.35
N LEU A 370 -0.24 3.85 -15.22
CA LEU A 370 0.08 3.20 -16.49
C LEU A 370 0.82 4.10 -17.49
N THR A 371 0.64 5.42 -17.39
CA THR A 371 1.30 6.40 -18.26
C THR A 371 2.64 6.89 -17.72
N GLN A 372 2.98 6.59 -16.46
CA GLN A 372 4.28 6.90 -15.87
C GLN A 372 5.30 5.78 -16.11
N HIS A 373 6.53 6.17 -16.41
CA HIS A 373 7.66 5.24 -16.45
C HIS A 373 7.94 4.73 -15.03
N GLN A 374 8.07 3.41 -14.88
CA GLN A 374 8.60 2.87 -13.63
C GLN A 374 10.10 3.13 -13.58
N PRO A 375 10.62 3.79 -12.53
CA PRO A 375 12.06 3.80 -12.30
C PRO A 375 12.52 2.36 -12.15
N GLN A 376 13.60 1.99 -12.85
CA GLN A 376 14.24 0.69 -12.62
C GLN A 376 14.65 0.65 -11.15
N SER A 377 14.23 -0.39 -10.43
CA SER A 377 14.71 -0.61 -9.07
C SER A 377 16.21 -0.84 -9.15
N GLU A 378 17.00 0.06 -8.58
CA GLU A 378 18.39 -0.27 -8.26
C GLU A 378 18.37 -1.52 -7.38
N SER A 379 19.27 -2.47 -7.66
CA SER A 379 19.39 -3.72 -6.92
C SER A 379 19.86 -3.41 -5.50
N THR A 380 18.93 -3.16 -4.59
CA THR A 380 19.19 -3.14 -3.15
C THR A 380 19.33 -4.57 -2.65
N ALA A 381 20.19 -4.78 -1.65
CA ALA A 381 20.41 -6.11 -1.09
C ALA A 381 19.13 -6.59 -0.38
N HIS A 382 18.51 -7.64 -0.92
CA HIS A 382 17.38 -8.32 -0.31
C HIS A 382 17.74 -8.83 1.09
N ASN A 383 16.81 -8.73 2.05
CA ASN A 383 17.04 -9.17 3.41
C ASN A 383 16.51 -10.60 3.61
N PRO A 384 17.39 -11.60 3.88
CA PRO A 384 16.99 -13.00 4.01
C PRO A 384 15.98 -13.28 5.13
N LEU A 385 15.81 -12.36 6.09
CA LEU A 385 14.82 -12.50 7.15
C LEU A 385 13.39 -12.53 6.61
N LEU A 386 13.15 -11.93 5.44
CA LEU A 386 11.83 -11.85 4.80
C LEU A 386 11.46 -13.13 4.03
N ASP A 387 12.44 -13.98 3.70
CA ASP A 387 12.21 -15.26 3.03
C ASP A 387 11.71 -16.36 3.98
N GLY A 388 12.04 -16.23 5.27
CA GLY A 388 11.71 -17.21 6.28
C GLY A 388 12.38 -16.89 7.61
N VAL A 389 11.73 -17.27 8.71
CA VAL A 389 12.24 -17.01 10.06
C VAL A 389 12.48 -18.31 10.81
N GLN A 390 13.63 -18.38 11.49
CA GLN A 390 13.94 -19.38 12.50
C GLN A 390 14.17 -18.67 13.84
N VAL A 391 13.45 -19.08 14.88
CA VAL A 391 13.37 -18.33 16.13
C VAL A 391 14.09 -19.04 17.26
N ILE A 392 15.05 -18.35 17.88
CA ILE A 392 15.49 -18.65 19.24
C ILE A 392 14.66 -17.79 20.18
N ASN A 393 13.81 -18.42 21.00
CA ASN A 393 12.92 -17.73 21.95
C ASN A 393 13.49 -17.77 23.37
N ALA A 394 13.79 -16.61 23.94
CA ALA A 394 14.29 -16.43 25.30
C ALA A 394 13.28 -15.62 26.13
N GLY A 395 12.78 -16.19 27.22
CA GLY A 395 11.76 -15.55 28.07
C GLY A 395 10.48 -16.39 28.15
N LEU A 396 9.33 -15.81 27.80
CA LEU A 396 8.02 -16.46 27.89
C LEU A 396 7.94 -17.70 27.00
N ARG A 397 7.63 -18.85 27.62
CA ARG A 397 7.45 -20.12 26.91
C ARG A 397 6.24 -20.11 25.98
N SER A 398 5.20 -19.35 26.30
CA SER A 398 3.98 -19.24 25.48
C SER A 398 4.29 -18.83 24.04
N PHE A 399 5.18 -17.83 23.83
CA PHE A 399 5.56 -17.43 22.48
C PHE A 399 6.23 -18.54 21.67
N ALA A 400 7.00 -19.43 22.32
CA ALA A 400 7.54 -20.60 21.63
C ALA A 400 6.46 -21.63 21.28
N LEU A 401 5.43 -21.79 22.12
CA LEU A 401 4.30 -22.67 21.82
C LEU A 401 3.47 -22.13 20.66
N ASP A 402 3.23 -20.82 20.61
CA ASP A 402 2.50 -20.17 19.51
C ASP A 402 3.25 -20.33 18.18
N LEU A 403 4.57 -20.09 18.17
CA LEU A 403 5.45 -20.32 17.01
C LEU A 403 5.45 -21.78 16.54
N GLN A 404 5.48 -22.73 17.48
CA GLN A 404 5.39 -24.15 17.15
C GLN A 404 4.03 -24.47 16.52
N SER A 405 2.94 -23.88 17.02
CA SER A 405 1.59 -24.11 16.50
C SER A 405 1.40 -23.56 15.07
N SER A 406 2.12 -22.49 14.71
CA SER A 406 2.11 -21.93 13.35
C SER A 406 3.07 -22.63 12.38
N GLY A 407 3.80 -23.65 12.83
CA GLY A 407 4.82 -24.33 12.01
C GLY A 407 6.12 -23.54 11.85
N THR A 408 6.33 -22.46 12.60
CA THR A 408 7.58 -21.70 12.56
C THR A 408 8.68 -22.45 13.32
N PRO A 409 9.85 -22.71 12.72
CA PRO A 409 10.96 -23.34 13.41
C PRO A 409 11.39 -22.54 14.64
N VAL A 410 11.28 -23.16 15.83
CA VAL A 410 11.58 -22.50 17.10
C VAL A 410 12.37 -23.40 18.05
N VAL A 411 13.37 -22.80 18.71
CA VAL A 411 14.07 -23.38 19.86
C VAL A 411 13.80 -22.47 21.06
N HIS A 412 13.23 -23.04 22.12
CA HIS A 412 13.04 -22.32 23.36
C HIS A 412 14.29 -22.41 24.23
N TYR A 413 14.96 -21.27 24.41
CA TYR A 413 16.04 -21.11 25.35
C TYR A 413 15.47 -20.77 26.73
N GLN A 414 15.56 -21.73 27.66
CA GLN A 414 15.19 -21.51 29.06
C GLN A 414 16.23 -20.61 29.73
N TRP A 415 16.05 -19.31 29.56
CA TRP A 415 16.88 -18.30 30.18
C TRP A 415 16.36 -17.99 31.60
N ALA A 416 17.28 -17.88 32.55
CA ALA A 416 17.01 -17.40 33.89
C ALA A 416 18.14 -16.47 34.33
N PRO A 417 17.87 -15.44 35.15
CA PRO A 417 18.92 -14.61 35.69
C PRO A 417 19.87 -15.44 36.55
N VAL A 418 21.17 -15.13 36.50
CA VAL A 418 22.18 -15.77 37.34
C VAL A 418 21.75 -15.66 38.80
N ALA A 419 21.90 -16.76 39.55
CA ALA A 419 21.51 -16.83 40.95
C ALA A 419 20.02 -16.52 41.21
N GLY A 420 19.14 -16.73 40.23
CA GLY A 420 17.71 -16.44 40.35
C GLY A 420 17.39 -14.95 40.48
N GLY A 421 18.29 -14.06 40.04
CA GLY A 421 18.12 -12.61 40.16
C GLY A 421 18.62 -12.03 41.48
N ASN A 422 19.25 -12.84 42.34
CA ASN A 422 19.87 -12.34 43.56
C ASN A 422 21.14 -11.56 43.23
N ALA A 423 21.06 -10.22 43.24
CA ALA A 423 22.15 -9.32 42.88
C ALA A 423 23.44 -9.56 43.67
N ARG A 424 23.34 -9.92 44.97
CA ARG A 424 24.51 -10.21 45.82
C ARG A 424 25.19 -11.51 45.38
N LEU A 425 24.43 -12.57 45.15
CA LEU A 425 24.97 -13.86 44.73
C LEU A 425 25.51 -13.79 43.28
N ALA A 426 24.86 -13.05 42.39
CA ALA A 426 25.36 -12.78 41.05
C ALA A 426 26.68 -11.98 41.09
N SER A 427 26.80 -10.99 41.98
CA SER A 427 28.04 -10.22 42.15
C SER A 427 29.17 -11.08 42.71
N LEU A 428 28.89 -11.99 43.63
CA LEU A 428 29.88 -12.95 44.15
C LEU A 428 30.36 -13.91 43.07
N LEU A 429 29.44 -14.43 42.24
CA LEU A 429 29.78 -15.29 41.11
C LEU A 429 30.66 -14.58 40.07
N LYS A 430 30.40 -13.30 39.79
CA LYS A 430 31.25 -12.50 38.89
C LYS A 430 32.67 -12.26 39.42
N GLN A 431 32.90 -12.37 40.73
CA GLN A 431 34.24 -12.22 41.33
C GLN A 431 35.01 -13.54 41.37
N LEU A 432 34.37 -14.67 41.06
CA LEU A 432 34.98 -16.00 41.05
C LEU A 432 35.55 -16.42 39.68
N HIS A 433 35.34 -15.58 38.65
CA HIS A 433 35.85 -15.71 37.29
C HIS A 433 36.63 -14.45 36.93
#